data_AF-A0A392U5E4-F1
#
_entry.id   AF-A0A392U5E4-F1
#
_cell.length_a   1.000
_cell.length_b   1.000
_cell.length_c   1.000
_cell.angle_alpha   90.00
_cell.angle_beta   90.00
_cell.angle_gamma   90.00
#
_symmetry.space_group_name_H-M   'P 1'
#
loop_
_entity.id
_entity.type
_entity.pdbx_description
1 polymer ?
#
loop_
_entity_poly.entity_id
_entity_poly.type
_entity_poly.pdbx_seq_one_letter_code
_entity_poly.pdbx_strand_id
1 'polypeptide(L)' 'METILLKDSAKGIWDSMKQKYQGSNKVKRAHLQALCKELELLEMKDGETVNEYFARTLSIINKMKIHGERV' A
#
# COMPACT_ATOMS: atom_id res chain seq x y z
N MET A 1 -15.25 -12.69 15.31
CA MET A 1 -15.37 -13.75 14.27
C MET A 1 -16.80 -13.75 13.77
N GLU A 2 -17.20 -12.78 12.94
CA GLU A 2 -18.62 -12.60 12.58
C GLU A 2 -18.75 -12.24 11.10
N THR A 3 -18.72 -13.22 10.20
CA THR A 3 -19.25 -13.03 8.82
C THR A 3 -19.29 -14.30 7.98
N ILE A 4 -18.66 -15.40 8.41
CA ILE A 4 -18.64 -16.65 7.64
C ILE A 4 -19.98 -17.41 7.71
N LEU A 5 -20.82 -17.11 8.69
CA LEU A 5 -22.02 -17.91 9.00
C LEU A 5 -23.24 -17.70 8.08
N LEU A 6 -23.21 -16.81 7.07
CA LEU A 6 -24.44 -16.41 6.39
C LEU A 6 -24.68 -16.96 4.98
N LYS A 7 -23.83 -17.81 4.41
CA LYS A 7 -24.05 -18.20 3.00
C LYS A 7 -23.73 -19.66 2.70
N ASP A 8 -24.75 -20.51 2.81
CA ASP A 8 -24.79 -21.90 2.34
C ASP A 8 -24.76 -22.05 0.80
N SER A 9 -24.33 -21.01 0.06
CA SER A 9 -24.20 -21.04 -1.39
C SER A 9 -22.79 -20.61 -1.81
N ALA A 10 -22.23 -21.31 -2.79
CA ALA A 10 -20.92 -21.00 -3.37
C ALA A 10 -20.81 -19.53 -3.85
N LYS A 11 -21.89 -18.99 -4.43
CA LYS A 11 -21.99 -17.58 -4.84
C LYS A 11 -21.77 -16.63 -3.67
N GLY A 12 -22.34 -16.96 -2.52
CA GLY A 12 -22.24 -16.14 -1.34
C GLY A 12 -20.84 -16.07 -0.75
N ILE A 13 -20.17 -17.21 -0.66
CA ILE A 13 -18.78 -17.31 -0.22
C ILE A 13 -17.87 -16.50 -1.17
N TRP A 14 -18.08 -16.63 -2.48
CA TRP A 14 -17.36 -15.87 -3.50
C TRP A 14 -17.53 -14.36 -3.37
N ASP A 15 -18.77 -13.88 -3.20
CA ASP A 15 -19.05 -12.44 -3.04
C ASP A 15 -18.41 -11.86 -1.76
N SER A 16 -18.42 -12.63 -0.67
CA SER A 16 -17.77 -12.25 0.59
C SER A 16 -16.25 -12.15 0.44
N MET A 17 -15.63 -13.14 -0.22
CA MET A 17 -14.21 -13.09 -0.55
C MET A 17 -13.90 -11.86 -1.41
N LYS A 18 -14.66 -11.63 -2.48
CA LYS A 18 -14.49 -10.49 -3.38
C LYS A 18 -14.56 -9.15 -2.64
N GLN A 19 -15.56 -8.95 -1.77
CA GLN A 19 -15.69 -7.72 -0.98
C GLN A 19 -14.52 -7.52 -0.02
N LYS A 20 -14.12 -8.59 0.71
CA LYS A 20 -12.98 -8.54 1.65
C LYS A 20 -11.67 -8.17 0.94
N TYR A 21 -11.40 -8.77 -0.22
CA TYR A 21 -10.18 -8.49 -0.98
C TYR A 21 -10.24 -7.16 -1.75
N GLN A 22 -11.41 -6.71 -2.20
CA GLN A 22 -11.56 -5.38 -2.82
C GLN A 22 -11.26 -4.25 -1.83
N GLY A 23 -11.68 -4.36 -0.56
CA GLY A 23 -11.30 -3.42 0.49
C GLY A 23 -9.78 -3.38 0.69
N SER A 24 -9.14 -4.55 0.78
CA SER A 24 -7.68 -4.66 0.86
C SER A 24 -6.98 -4.02 -0.34
N ASN A 25 -7.48 -4.24 -1.56
CA ASN A 25 -6.89 -3.66 -2.78
C ASN A 25 -7.04 -2.14 -2.84
N LYS A 26 -8.18 -1.59 -2.42
CA LYS A 26 -8.37 -0.13 -2.32
C LYS A 26 -7.38 0.49 -1.33
N VAL A 27 -7.21 -0.14 -0.16
CA VAL A 27 -6.26 0.32 0.87
C VAL A 27 -4.82 0.26 0.36
N LYS A 28 -4.41 -0.84 -0.30
CA LYS A 28 -3.08 -0.97 -0.91
C LYS A 28 -2.81 0.14 -1.93
N ARG A 29 -3.75 0.43 -2.83
CA ARG A 29 -3.61 1.51 -3.81
C ARG A 29 -3.50 2.88 -3.16
N ALA A 30 -4.30 3.17 -2.14
CA ALA A 30 -4.22 4.44 -1.43
C ALA A 30 -2.87 4.64 -0.74
N HIS A 31 -2.31 3.59 -0.13
CA HIS A 31 -0.97 3.62 0.45
C HIS A 31 0.10 3.87 -0.62
N LEU A 32 0.00 3.19 -1.75
CA LEU A 32 0.91 3.36 -2.87
C LEU A 32 0.92 4.80 -3.40
N GLN A 33 -0.27 5.34 -3.65
CA GLN A 33 -0.43 6.71 -4.13
C GLN A 33 0.11 7.74 -3.14
N ALA A 34 -0.04 7.50 -1.83
CA ALA A 34 0.54 8.37 -0.81
C ALA A 34 2.08 8.35 -0.85
N LEU A 35 2.69 7.17 -1.04
CA LEU A 35 4.15 7.02 -1.16
C LEU A 35 4.69 7.61 -2.47
N CYS A 36 3.99 7.46 -3.60
CA CYS A 36 4.36 8.15 -4.84
C CYS A 36 4.38 9.66 -4.64
N LYS A 37 3.36 10.22 -3.99
CA LYS A 37 3.31 11.65 -3.70
C LYS A 37 4.42 12.09 -2.75
N GLU A 38 4.76 11.29 -1.74
CA GLU A 38 5.88 11.56 -0.83
C GLU A 38 7.21 11.59 -1.59
N LEU A 39 7.40 10.68 -2.55
CA LEU A 39 8.59 10.64 -3.40
C LEU A 39 8.66 11.83 -4.38
N GLU A 40 7.55 12.19 -5.02
CA GLU A 40 7.45 13.33 -5.94
C GLU A 40 7.78 14.66 -5.25
N LEU A 41 7.41 14.80 -3.97
CA LEU A 41 7.69 15.97 -3.15
C LEU A 41 9.03 15.88 -2.41
N LEU A 42 9.81 14.82 -2.63
CA LEU A 42 11.04 14.57 -1.89
C LEU A 42 12.18 15.45 -2.40
N GLU A 43 12.42 16.53 -1.70
CA GLU A 43 13.58 17.41 -1.90
C GLU A 43 14.63 17.24 -0.79
N MET A 44 15.88 17.52 -1.15
CA MET A 44 16.97 17.66 -0.18
C MET A 44 16.69 18.88 0.69
N LYS A 45 16.88 18.72 2.00
CA LYS A 45 16.78 19.83 2.94
C LYS A 45 18.09 20.58 3.04
N ASP A 46 18.03 21.85 3.43
CA ASP A 46 19.23 22.62 3.74
C ASP A 46 20.02 21.96 4.87
N GLY A 47 21.32 21.73 4.63
CA GLY A 47 22.20 21.04 5.58
C GLY A 47 22.06 19.51 5.61
N GLU A 48 21.19 18.93 4.80
CA GLU A 48 21.09 17.47 4.65
C GLU A 48 22.27 16.93 3.83
N THR A 49 22.92 15.89 4.34
CA THR A 49 23.97 15.20 3.59
C THR A 49 23.36 14.33 2.49
N VAL A 50 24.15 14.05 1.45
CA VAL A 50 23.73 13.15 0.36
C VAL A 50 23.32 11.77 0.89
N ASN A 51 24.02 11.26 1.91
CA ASN A 51 23.72 9.95 2.51
C ASN A 51 22.38 9.94 3.26
N GLU A 52 22.04 11.01 3.98
CA GLU A 52 20.76 11.14 4.69
C GLU A 52 19.59 11.24 3.71
N TYR A 53 19.75 12.05 2.65
CA TYR A 53 18.78 12.11 1.58
C TYR A 53 18.57 10.75 0.93
N PHE A 54 19.66 10.06 0.55
CA PHE A 54 19.59 8.75 -0.07
C PHE A 54 18.92 7.71 0.84
N ALA A 55 19.17 7.74 2.15
CA ALA A 55 18.53 6.86 3.12
C ALA A 55 17.00 7.09 3.20
N ARG A 56 16.54 8.36 3.15
CA ARG A 56 15.11 8.68 3.10
C ARG A 56 14.47 8.20 1.80
N THR A 57 15.11 8.45 0.66
CA THR A 57 14.64 7.97 -0.65
C THR A 57 14.50 6.45 -0.64
N LEU A 58 15.51 5.74 -0.14
CA LEU A 58 15.49 4.28 -0.07
C LEU A 58 14.40 3.76 0.87
N SER A 59 14.14 4.46 1.98
CA SER A 59 13.04 4.15 2.89
C SER A 59 11.68 4.20 2.20
N ILE A 60 11.43 5.24 1.39
CA ILE A 60 10.17 5.38 0.64
C ILE A 60 10.05 4.27 -0.41
N ILE A 61 11.10 4.03 -1.20
CA ILE A 61 11.13 2.97 -2.22
C ILE A 61 10.90 1.58 -1.59
N ASN A 62 11.51 1.30 -0.43
CA ASN A 62 11.32 0.02 0.25
C ASN A 62 9.88 -0.16 0.73
N LYS A 63 9.22 0.90 1.24
CA LYS A 63 7.80 0.85 1.58
C LYS A 63 6.94 0.56 0.35
N MET A 64 7.24 1.19 -0.79
CA MET A 64 6.53 0.95 -2.07
C MET A 64 6.65 -0.52 -2.52
N LYS A 65 7.86 -1.09 -2.46
CA LYS A 65 8.10 -2.51 -2.77
C LYS A 65 7.33 -3.47 -1.87
N ILE A 66 7.26 -3.21 -0.55
CA ILE A 66 6.50 -4.04 0.39
C ILE A 66 5.01 -4.05 0.05
N HIS A 67 4.48 -2.95 -0.49
CA HIS A 67 3.08 -2.84 -0.90
C HIS A 67 2.80 -3.37 -2.31
N GLY A 68 3.80 -3.93 -2.99
CA GLY A 68 3.65 -4.65 -4.26
C GLY A 68 3.87 -3.80 -5.50
N GLU A 69 4.49 -2.62 -5.39
CA GLU A 69 4.92 -1.88 -6.57
C GLU A 69 6.17 -2.53 -7.18
N ARG A 70 6.12 -2.84 -8.47
CA ARG A 70 7.34 -3.04 -9.26
C ARG A 70 7.85 -1.66 -9.63
N VAL A 71 8.81 -1.17 -8.86
CA VAL A 71 9.68 -0.06 -9.26
C VAL A 71 10.60 -0.54 -10.38
#